data_AF-A0A3C0IR61-F1
#
_entry.id   AF-A0A3C0IR61-F1
#
_cell.length_a   1.000
_cell.length_b   1.000
_cell.length_c   1.000
_cell.angle_alpha   90.00
_cell.angle_beta   90.00
_cell.angle_gamma   90.00
#
_symmetry.space_group_name_H-M   'P 1'
#
loop_
_entity.id
_entity.type
_entity.pdbx_description
1 polymer ?
#
loop_
_entity_poly.entity_id
_entity_poly.type
_entity_poly.pdbx_seq_one_letter_code
_entity_poly.pdbx_strand_id
1 'polypeptide(L)'
;NRYLASFAIFLAENRGHYMIENIVEDGLNEFFFTHLYKYREAWSHPIHFTGSVAYGCKDVLSDLCNAYELELGNVSKNPMDGLAKYHNA
;
A
#
# COMPACT_ATOMS: atom_id res chain seq x y z
N ASN A 1 -5.31 7.48 13.09
CA ASN A 1 -3.99 7.24 12.47
C ASN A 1 -3.32 8.46 11.84
N ARG A 2 -3.57 9.71 12.27
CA ARG A 2 -2.84 10.88 11.73
C ARG A 2 -1.43 11.02 12.30
N TYR A 3 -1.28 10.77 13.60
CA TYR A 3 0.01 10.82 14.30
C TYR A 3 0.99 9.76 13.78
N LEU A 4 0.56 8.51 13.59
CA LEU A 4 1.44 7.48 13.04
C LEU A 4 1.82 7.77 11.58
N ALA A 5 0.88 8.29 10.79
CA ALA A 5 1.14 8.66 9.41
C ALA A 5 2.17 9.78 9.26
N SER A 6 2.40 10.63 10.27
CA SER A 6 3.44 11.66 10.16
C SER A 6 4.85 11.08 10.16
N PHE A 7 5.07 9.89 10.76
CA PHE A 7 6.38 9.22 10.68
C PHE A 7 6.67 8.67 9.28
N ALA A 8 5.64 8.35 8.50
CA ALA A 8 5.82 7.92 7.12
C ALA A 8 6.45 9.02 6.23
N ILE A 9 6.33 10.30 6.62
CA ILE A 9 6.97 11.42 5.93
C ILE A 9 8.49 11.30 6.02
N PHE A 10 9.03 10.98 7.20
CA PHE A 10 10.46 10.76 7.39
C PHE A 10 11.00 9.63 6.51
N LEU A 11 10.25 8.52 6.42
CA LEU A 11 10.63 7.40 5.54
C LEU A 11 10.61 7.82 4.07
N ALA A 12 9.61 8.59 3.64
CA ALA A 12 9.51 9.09 2.28
C ALA A 12 10.65 10.06 1.91
N GLU A 13 11.05 10.94 2.83
CA GLU A 13 12.14 11.91 2.63
C GLU A 13 13.53 11.25 2.56
N ASN A 14 13.68 10.03 3.09
CA ASN A 14 14.96 9.32 3.16
C ASN A 14 14.97 8.02 2.33
N ARG A 15 14.09 7.90 1.33
CA ARG A 15 14.13 6.79 0.35
C ARG A 15 15.49 6.74 -0.36
N GLY A 16 15.90 5.55 -0.78
CA GLY A 16 17.21 5.26 -1.36
C GLY A 16 18.27 4.87 -0.32
N HIS A 17 18.07 5.18 0.96
CA HIS A 17 18.94 4.66 2.03
C HIS A 17 18.54 3.22 2.36
N TYR A 18 19.49 2.27 2.31
CA TYR A 18 19.22 0.84 2.46
C TYR A 18 18.38 0.48 3.70
N MET A 19 18.67 1.12 4.84
CA MET A 19 17.93 0.86 6.07
C MET A 19 16.47 1.34 6.00
N ILE A 20 16.20 2.43 5.28
CA ILE A 20 14.85 2.97 5.11
C ILE A 20 14.05 2.07 4.17
N GLU A 21 14.65 1.64 3.06
CA GLU A 21 14.03 0.67 2.15
C GLU A 21 13.65 -0.61 2.90
N ASN A 22 14.57 -1.18 3.68
CA ASN A 22 14.30 -2.37 4.49
C ASN A 22 13.15 -2.15 5.49
N ILE A 23 13.10 -1.01 6.18
CA ILE A 23 11.99 -0.72 7.12
C ILE A 23 10.65 -0.68 6.41
N VAL A 24 10.58 -0.06 5.22
CA VAL A 24 9.35 0.04 4.43
C VAL A 24 8.93 -1.34 3.92
N GLU A 25 9.88 -2.10 3.36
CA GLU A 25 9.63 -3.45 2.85
C GLU A 25 9.18 -4.39 3.96
N ASP A 26 9.92 -4.48 5.07
CA ASP A 26 9.60 -5.34 6.22
C ASP A 26 8.23 -5.00 6.83
N GLY A 27 7.95 -3.71 7.02
CA GLY A 27 6.68 -3.27 7.61
C GLY A 27 5.47 -3.54 6.71
N LEU A 28 5.60 -3.35 5.39
CA LEU A 28 4.55 -3.71 4.45
C LEU A 28 4.42 -5.22 4.31
N ASN A 29 5.52 -5.95 4.35
CA ASN A 29 5.51 -7.39 4.30
C ASN A 29 4.77 -7.99 5.51
N GLU A 30 5.07 -7.51 6.72
CA GLU A 30 4.35 -7.90 7.95
C GLU A 30 2.85 -7.61 7.83
N PHE A 31 2.46 -6.50 7.18
CA PHE A 31 1.06 -6.19 6.90
C PHE A 31 0.40 -7.25 6.01
N PHE A 32 1.07 -7.69 4.94
CA PHE A 32 0.56 -8.73 4.03
C PHE A 32 0.31 -10.04 4.77
N PHE A 33 1.30 -10.51 5.54
CA PHE A 33 1.16 -11.75 6.31
C PHE A 33 0.09 -11.66 7.41
N THR A 34 0.05 -10.54 8.13
CA THR A 34 -0.82 -10.39 9.30
C THR A 34 -2.27 -10.11 8.92
N HIS A 35 -2.51 -9.42 7.81
CA HIS A 35 -3.84 -8.96 7.41
C HIS A 35 -4.31 -9.59 6.11
N LEU A 36 -3.56 -9.52 5.02
CA LEU A 36 -4.06 -9.96 3.70
C LEU A 36 -4.18 -11.48 3.59
N TYR A 37 -3.17 -12.23 4.01
CA TYR A 37 -3.14 -13.69 3.87
C TYR A 37 -4.18 -14.45 4.67
N LYS A 38 -4.85 -13.79 5.61
CA LYS A 38 -5.99 -14.38 6.33
C LYS A 38 -7.25 -14.47 5.48
N TYR A 39 -7.31 -13.73 4.37
CA TYR A 39 -8.43 -13.71 3.44
C TYR A 39 -8.07 -14.49 2.19
N ARG A 40 -8.74 -15.62 1.96
CA ARG A 40 -8.53 -16.43 0.75
C ARG A 40 -8.92 -15.70 -0.52
N GLU A 41 -9.81 -14.73 -0.38
CA GLU A 41 -10.29 -13.85 -1.43
C GLU A 41 -9.18 -12.96 -2.00
N ALA A 42 -8.07 -12.77 -1.28
CA ALA A 42 -6.91 -12.03 -1.77
C ALA A 42 -6.31 -12.64 -3.05
N TRP A 43 -6.47 -13.96 -3.26
CA TRP A 43 -6.01 -14.65 -4.48
C TRP A 43 -7.05 -14.67 -5.60
N SER A 44 -8.31 -14.31 -5.34
CA SER A 44 -9.38 -14.33 -6.34
C SER A 44 -9.83 -12.94 -6.79
N HIS A 45 -9.39 -11.89 -6.08
CA HIS A 45 -9.78 -10.51 -6.37
C HIS A 45 -8.60 -9.54 -6.26
N PRO A 46 -8.59 -8.47 -7.07
CA PRO A 46 -7.57 -7.44 -6.97
C PRO A 46 -7.63 -6.73 -5.61
N ILE A 47 -6.45 -6.49 -5.03
CA ILE A 47 -6.29 -5.82 -3.74
C ILE A 47 -6.14 -4.33 -3.98
N HIS A 48 -7.11 -3.56 -3.48
CA HIS A 48 -7.12 -2.11 -3.59
C HIS A 48 -6.60 -1.46 -2.31
N PHE A 49 -5.76 -0.44 -2.45
CA PHE A 49 -5.22 0.31 -1.32
C PHE A 49 -5.65 1.78 -1.38
N THR A 50 -5.80 2.40 -0.22
CA THR A 50 -6.17 3.82 -0.10
C THR A 50 -5.38 4.51 1.01
N GLY A 51 -5.10 5.80 0.83
CA GLY A 51 -4.43 6.65 1.80
C GLY A 51 -3.03 7.10 1.38
N SER A 52 -2.52 8.14 2.03
CA SER A 52 -1.26 8.78 1.65
C SER A 52 -0.03 7.87 1.79
N VAL A 53 -0.01 7.00 2.79
CA VAL A 53 1.11 6.07 3.00
C VAL A 53 1.16 5.01 1.91
N ALA A 54 0.03 4.37 1.62
CA ALA A 54 -0.09 3.38 0.54
C ALA A 54 0.24 3.99 -0.82
N TYR A 55 -0.21 5.22 -1.07
CA TYR A 55 0.12 5.93 -2.31
C TYR A 55 1.61 6.28 -2.40
N GLY A 56 2.24 6.67 -1.30
CA GLY A 56 3.67 7.00 -1.25
C GLY A 56 4.60 5.80 -1.37
N CYS A 57 4.14 4.60 -0.98
CA CYS A 57 4.91 3.34 -1.05
C CYS A 57 4.32 2.37 -2.10
N LYS A 58 3.70 2.92 -3.16
CA LYS A 58 3.02 2.12 -4.19
C LYS A 58 3.97 1.19 -4.93
N ASP A 59 5.21 1.62 -5.12
CA ASP A 59 6.29 0.83 -5.69
C ASP A 59 6.51 -0.47 -4.90
N VAL A 60 6.72 -0.35 -3.59
CA VAL A 60 6.94 -1.50 -2.70
C VAL A 60 5.70 -2.39 -2.62
N LEU A 61 4.50 -1.81 -2.58
CA LEU A 61 3.25 -2.58 -2.66
C LEU A 61 3.14 -3.40 -3.95
N SER A 62 3.56 -2.82 -5.08
CA SER A 62 3.56 -3.51 -6.36
C SER A 62 4.54 -4.67 -6.36
N ASP A 63 5.74 -4.47 -5.83
CA ASP A 63 6.76 -5.51 -5.76
C ASP A 63 6.34 -6.66 -4.84
N LEU A 64 5.76 -6.36 -3.67
CA LEU A 64 5.23 -7.38 -2.76
C LEU A 64 4.04 -8.13 -3.38
N CYS A 65 3.09 -7.44 -4.01
CA CYS A 65 1.99 -8.10 -4.73
C CYS A 65 2.50 -9.06 -5.79
N ASN A 66 3.50 -8.65 -6.59
CA ASN A 66 4.13 -9.50 -7.60
C ASN A 66 4.83 -10.71 -6.97
N ALA A 67 5.60 -10.51 -5.89
CA ALA A 67 6.31 -11.58 -5.20
C ALA A 67 5.36 -12.62 -4.58
N TYR A 68 4.14 -12.21 -4.21
CA TYR A 68 3.13 -13.05 -3.58
C TYR A 68 2.04 -13.54 -4.53
N GLU A 69 2.18 -13.31 -5.83
CA GLU A 69 1.19 -13.67 -6.85
C GLU A 69 -0.21 -13.11 -6.56
N LEU A 70 -0.25 -11.90 -5.99
CA LEU A 70 -1.48 -11.16 -5.70
C LEU A 70 -1.70 -10.09 -6.76
N GLU A 71 -2.94 -9.95 -7.21
CA GLU A 71 -3.28 -8.90 -8.17
C GLU A 71 -3.38 -7.55 -7.47
N LEU A 72 -2.49 -6.60 -7.80
CA LEU A 72 -2.59 -5.23 -7.30
C LEU A 72 -3.67 -4.46 -8.07
N GLY A 73 -4.69 -4.00 -7.35
CA GLY A 73 -5.72 -3.12 -7.87
C GLY A 73 -5.32 -1.64 -7.82
N ASN A 74 -6.33 -0.77 -7.81
CA ASN A 74 -6.16 0.66 -7.65
C ASN A 74 -5.53 1.03 -6.30
N VAL A 75 -4.52 1.92 -6.33
CA VAL A 75 -3.90 2.54 -5.16
C VAL A 75 -4.19 4.04 -5.20
N SER A 76 -5.10 4.52 -4.37
CA SER A 76 -5.54 5.93 -4.37
C SER A 76 -5.07 6.69 -3.14
N LYS A 77 -4.76 7.98 -3.31
CA LYS A 77 -4.39 8.84 -2.18
C LYS A 77 -5.59 9.23 -1.32
N ASN A 78 -6.74 9.50 -1.97
CA ASN A 78 -7.99 9.86 -1.34
C ASN A 78 -9.14 9.00 -1.92
N PRO A 79 -9.97 8.36 -1.08
CA PRO A 79 -11.09 7.55 -1.58
C PRO A 79 -12.14 8.35 -2.36
N MET A 80 -12.27 9.67 -2.11
CA MET A 80 -13.28 10.51 -2.77
C MET A 80 -13.08 10.60 -4.30
N ASP A 81 -11.85 10.48 -4.78
CA ASP A 81 -11.54 10.59 -6.22
C ASP A 81 -12.21 9.47 -7.03
N GLY A 82 -12.33 8.27 -6.46
CA GLY A 82 -13.02 7.15 -7.09
C GLY A 82 -14.53 7.36 -7.15
N LEU A 83 -15.11 7.86 -6.05
CA LEU A 83 -16.55 8.11 -5.96
C LEU A 83 -16.99 9.22 -6.92
N ALA A 84 -16.21 10.30 -7.01
CA ALA A 84 -16.48 11.40 -7.94
C ALA A 84 -16.46 10.93 -9.40
N LYS A 85 -15.52 10.04 -9.77
CA LYS A 85 -15.49 9.45 -11.13
C LYS A 85 -16.71 8.58 -11.42
N TYR A 86 -17.16 7.78 -10.45
CA TYR A 86 -18.30 6.88 -10.62
C TYR A 86 -19.62 7.64 -10.88
N HIS A 87 -19.83 8.78 -10.21
CA HIS A 87 -21.06 9.57 -10.34
C HIS A 87 -21.03 10.65 -11.44
N ASN A 88 -19.87 10.91 -12.05
CA ASN A 88 -19.73 11.82 -13.19
C ASN A 88 -19.67 11.09 -14.54
N ALA A 89 -19.84 9.77 -14.56
CA ALA A 89 -19.86 8.93 -15.76
C ALA A 89 -21.29 8.67 -16.27
#